data_AF-A0A7W7FK96-F1
#
_entry.id   AF-A0A7W7FK96-F1
#
_cell.length_a   1.000
_cell.length_b   1.000
_cell.length_c   1.000
_cell.angle_alpha   90.00
_cell.angle_beta   90.00
_cell.angle_gamma   90.00
#
_symmetry.space_group_name_H-M   'P 1'
#
loop_
_entity.id
_entity.type
_entity.pdbx_description
1 polymer ?
#
loop_
_entity_poly.entity_id
_entity_poly.type
_entity_poly.pdbx_seq_one_letter_code
_entity_poly.pdbx_strand_id
1 'polypeptide(L)'
;MGISATVVNVFCDAEGNHGNPLGIIWASASTRRQEQQIAADLGFSETVFIDDVDAHEVRARIFTPTTELPFAGHPTVGLASWLRSAGDDITSVIVPAGVARVRPDGDRVFVNAMVDWAPAFELEQLDSPADVDAVDPDAYAFGAHYVWAWSSPDRGRIRSRMFAPALGIREDEATGAAAIRLTAALGADLDIRQGTGSQIFTHRRYLGQQVEVGGRIARERTVAVH
;
A
#
# COMPACT_ATOMS: atom_id res chain seq x y z
N MET A 1 -0.61 29.81 5.83
CA MET A 1 -0.68 28.73 6.84
C MET A 1 0.20 27.60 6.35
N GLY A 2 0.96 26.97 7.23
CA GLY A 2 1.76 25.80 6.87
C GLY A 2 0.86 24.63 6.48
N ILE A 3 1.35 23.75 5.61
CA ILE A 3 0.66 22.52 5.23
C ILE A 3 1.01 21.46 6.28
N SER A 4 0.02 20.72 6.76
CA SER A 4 0.20 19.61 7.69
C SER A 4 -0.28 18.32 7.04
N ALA A 5 0.45 17.23 7.24
CA ALA A 5 0.05 15.90 6.80
C ALA A 5 -0.31 15.03 8.00
N THR A 6 -1.42 14.31 7.89
CA THR A 6 -1.70 13.16 8.75
C THR A 6 -0.89 11.98 8.24
N VAL A 7 -0.29 11.21 9.15
CA VAL A 7 0.53 10.05 8.80
C VAL A 7 0.06 8.84 9.57
N VAL A 8 -0.25 7.77 8.83
CA VAL A 8 -0.57 6.45 9.37
C VAL A 8 0.42 5.43 8.83
N ASN A 9 0.83 4.46 9.65
CA ASN A 9 1.54 3.30 9.13
C ASN A 9 0.51 2.26 8.70
N VAL A 10 0.50 1.87 7.43
CA VAL A 10 -0.46 0.92 6.86
C VAL A 10 0.17 -0.45 6.75
N PHE A 11 -0.64 -1.50 6.87
CA PHE A 11 -0.22 -2.89 6.94
C PHE A 11 0.58 -3.21 8.21
N CYS A 12 0.31 -2.51 9.31
CA CYS A 12 0.90 -2.86 10.61
C CYS A 12 0.43 -4.25 11.07
N ASP A 13 1.17 -4.83 12.01
CA ASP A 13 0.77 -6.06 12.67
C ASP A 13 -0.44 -5.85 13.62
N ALA A 14 -0.87 -6.92 14.28
CA ALA A 14 -2.00 -6.88 15.21
C ALA A 14 -1.75 -6.02 16.48
N GLU A 15 -0.49 -5.72 16.80
CA GLU A 15 -0.09 -4.90 17.94
C GLU A 15 0.08 -3.43 17.55
N GLY A 16 0.00 -3.11 16.25
CA GLY A 16 0.22 -1.78 15.70
C GLY A 16 1.68 -1.45 15.44
N ASN A 17 2.57 -2.45 15.44
CA ASN A 17 3.98 -2.29 15.09
C ASN A 17 4.17 -2.41 13.57
N HIS A 18 5.35 -1.99 13.09
CA HIS A 18 5.71 -2.00 11.66
C HIS A 18 4.78 -1.11 10.81
N GLY A 19 4.51 -1.53 9.58
CA GLY A 19 3.72 -0.82 8.59
C GLY A 19 4.54 0.21 7.82
N ASN A 20 4.07 0.48 6.61
CA ASN A 20 4.67 1.46 5.72
C ASN A 20 4.01 2.83 5.95
N PRO A 21 4.74 3.92 6.22
CA PRO A 21 4.14 5.23 6.46
C PRO A 21 3.47 5.81 5.21
N LEU A 22 2.26 6.35 5.39
CA LEU A 22 1.48 7.03 4.36
C LEU A 22 1.22 8.48 4.77
N GLY A 23 1.59 9.44 3.93
CA GLY A 23 1.14 10.83 4.08
C GLY A 23 -0.29 11.00 3.57
N ILE A 24 -1.15 11.68 4.31
CA ILE A 24 -2.53 12.02 3.93
C ILE A 24 -2.72 13.52 4.12
N ILE A 25 -3.14 14.19 3.04
CA ILE A 25 -3.34 15.64 3.00
C ILE A 25 -4.70 15.94 2.37
N TRP A 26 -5.45 16.86 2.98
CA TRP A 26 -6.61 17.47 2.34
C TRP A 26 -6.16 18.44 1.25
N ALA A 27 -6.55 18.19 0.00
CA ALA A 27 -6.23 19.08 -1.10
C ALA A 27 -6.92 20.43 -0.88
N SER A 28 -6.19 21.50 -1.20
CA SER A 28 -6.66 22.87 -1.00
C SER A 28 -5.96 23.83 -1.96
N ALA A 29 -6.34 25.10 -1.92
CA ALA A 29 -5.66 26.13 -2.70
C ALA A 29 -4.16 26.21 -2.42
N SER A 30 -3.69 25.85 -1.22
CA SER A 30 -2.28 25.87 -0.86
C SER A 30 -1.49 24.65 -1.35
N THR A 31 -2.14 23.51 -1.60
CA THR A 31 -1.48 22.30 -2.12
C THR A 31 -1.52 22.22 -3.65
N ARG A 32 -2.43 22.95 -4.28
CA ARG A 32 -2.68 22.89 -5.73
C ARG A 32 -1.41 23.23 -6.52
N ARG A 33 -1.02 22.33 -7.44
CA ARG A 33 0.22 22.36 -8.25
C ARG A 33 1.51 22.21 -7.43
N GLN A 34 1.41 21.88 -6.15
CA GLN A 34 2.55 21.63 -5.27
C GLN A 34 2.56 20.17 -4.78
N GLU A 35 1.59 19.35 -5.17
CA GLU A 35 1.40 17.99 -4.65
C GLU A 35 2.66 17.13 -4.82
N GLN A 36 3.31 17.22 -5.99
CA GLN A 36 4.54 16.49 -6.28
C GLN A 36 5.72 16.92 -5.39
N GLN A 37 5.87 18.23 -5.18
CA GLN A 37 6.93 18.78 -4.34
C GLN A 37 6.70 18.41 -2.88
N ILE A 38 5.46 18.56 -2.40
CA ILE A 38 5.06 18.17 -1.04
C ILE A 38 5.32 16.69 -0.78
N ALA A 39 4.99 15.80 -1.73
CA ALA A 39 5.28 14.38 -1.60
C ALA A 39 6.79 14.11 -1.53
N ALA A 40 7.60 14.84 -2.30
CA ALA A 40 9.06 14.76 -2.24
C ALA A 40 9.63 15.26 -0.90
N ASP A 41 9.13 16.39 -0.38
CA ASP A 41 9.57 16.99 0.87
C ASP A 41 9.20 16.13 2.09
N LEU A 42 8.06 15.45 2.05
CA LEU A 42 7.65 14.48 3.07
C LEU A 42 8.51 13.22 3.08
N GLY A 43 9.02 12.79 1.92
CA GLY A 43 9.93 11.66 1.80
C GLY A 43 9.34 10.29 2.15
N PHE A 44 8.01 10.15 2.24
CA PHE A 44 7.34 8.86 2.36
C PHE A 44 7.26 8.15 1.00
N SER A 45 7.04 6.83 1.01
CA SER A 45 6.85 6.04 -0.22
C SER A 45 5.73 6.63 -1.09
N GLU A 46 4.63 7.04 -0.44
CA GLU A 46 3.51 7.73 -1.09
C GLU A 46 2.87 8.78 -0.17
N THR A 47 2.28 9.78 -0.81
CA THR A 47 1.38 10.77 -0.21
C THR A 47 0.07 10.82 -0.98
N VAL A 48 -1.05 10.81 -0.25
CA VAL A 48 -2.42 10.89 -0.78
C VAL A 48 -2.96 12.29 -0.58
N PHE A 49 -3.52 12.85 -1.64
CA PHE A 49 -4.26 14.10 -1.61
C PHE A 49 -5.75 13.81 -1.77
N ILE A 50 -6.53 14.13 -0.75
CA ILE A 50 -7.98 13.99 -0.76
C ILE A 50 -8.57 15.20 -1.49
N ASP A 51 -9.16 14.97 -2.64
CA ASP A 51 -9.76 16.02 -3.45
C ASP A 51 -11.19 16.34 -3.00
N ASP A 52 -11.96 15.31 -2.62
CA ASP A 52 -13.35 15.46 -2.20
C ASP A 52 -13.86 14.24 -1.41
N VAL A 53 -14.88 14.44 -0.59
CA VAL A 53 -15.66 13.36 0.05
C VAL A 53 -17.14 13.65 -0.15
N ASP A 54 -17.82 12.77 -0.88
CA ASP A 54 -19.26 12.84 -1.13
C ASP A 54 -19.95 11.58 -0.62
N ALA A 55 -20.80 11.76 0.39
CA ALA A 55 -21.50 10.69 1.11
C ALA A 55 -20.56 9.57 1.59
N HIS A 56 -20.46 8.48 0.82
CA HIS A 56 -19.69 7.28 1.15
C HIS A 56 -18.48 7.08 0.21
N GLU A 57 -18.18 8.05 -0.65
CA GLU A 57 -17.10 7.98 -1.63
C GLU A 57 -16.06 9.07 -1.34
N VAL A 58 -14.79 8.67 -1.31
CA VAL A 58 -13.66 9.60 -1.24
C VAL A 58 -12.92 9.62 -2.57
N ARG A 59 -12.69 10.80 -3.13
CA ARG A 59 -11.86 10.99 -4.32
C ARG A 59 -10.47 11.44 -3.90
N ALA A 60 -9.44 10.76 -4.40
CA ALA A 60 -8.07 11.08 -4.05
C ALA A 60 -7.08 10.82 -5.19
N ARG A 61 -5.96 11.55 -5.15
CA ARG A 61 -4.78 11.34 -6.01
C ARG A 61 -3.60 10.85 -5.17
N ILE A 62 -2.74 10.05 -5.78
CA ILE A 62 -1.63 9.38 -5.11
C ILE A 62 -0.32 9.83 -5.76
N PHE A 63 0.64 10.28 -4.96
CA PHE A 63 1.94 10.74 -5.42
C PHE A 63 3.05 9.97 -4.71
N THR A 64 4.01 9.46 -5.46
CA THR A 64 5.36 9.19 -4.93
C THR A 64 6.16 10.49 -4.90
N PRO A 65 7.38 10.51 -4.35
CA PRO A 65 8.28 11.65 -4.46
C PRO A 65 8.58 12.12 -5.90
N THR A 66 8.39 11.26 -6.90
CA THR A 66 8.81 11.54 -8.28
C THR A 66 7.68 11.56 -9.31
N THR A 67 6.52 10.96 -9.03
CA THR A 67 5.40 10.91 -9.98
C THR A 67 4.03 10.74 -9.30
N GLU A 68 2.98 11.16 -9.99
CA GLU A 68 1.60 10.72 -9.70
C GLU A 68 1.42 9.25 -10.13
N LEU A 69 0.69 8.48 -9.33
CA LEU A 69 0.32 7.10 -9.62
C LEU A 69 -1.19 6.99 -9.89
N PRO A 70 -1.60 6.17 -10.88
CA PRO A 70 -3.01 5.94 -11.11
C PRO A 70 -3.66 5.10 -10.00
N PHE A 71 -2.89 4.23 -9.35
CA PHE A 71 -3.31 3.42 -8.21
C PHE A 71 -2.09 2.95 -7.40
N ALA A 72 -2.28 2.80 -6.09
CA ALA A 72 -1.39 2.04 -5.22
C ALA A 72 -2.20 1.44 -4.06
N GLY A 73 -1.94 0.17 -3.73
CA GLY A 73 -2.73 -0.56 -2.75
C GLY A 73 -2.58 -0.02 -1.33
N HIS A 74 -1.34 0.20 -0.88
CA HIS A 74 -1.02 0.76 0.44
C HIS A 74 -1.71 2.11 0.70
N PRO A 75 -1.61 3.11 -0.21
CA PRO A 75 -2.31 4.39 -0.05
C PRO A 75 -3.83 4.27 0.01
N THR A 76 -4.41 3.42 -0.85
CA THR A 76 -5.86 3.26 -0.96
C THR A 76 -6.45 2.59 0.29
N VAL A 77 -5.78 1.55 0.81
CA VAL A 77 -6.15 0.90 2.09
C VAL A 77 -5.99 1.87 3.25
N GLY A 78 -4.85 2.58 3.32
CA GLY A 78 -4.55 3.51 4.39
C GLY A 78 -5.56 4.66 4.49
N LEU A 79 -5.89 5.29 3.36
CA LEU A 79 -6.90 6.35 3.31
C LEU A 79 -8.27 5.86 3.79
N ALA A 80 -8.75 4.73 3.24
CA ALA A 80 -10.05 4.17 3.60
C ALA A 80 -10.09 3.81 5.09
N SER A 81 -9.05 3.17 5.60
CA SER A 81 -8.95 2.77 7.00
C SER A 81 -8.91 3.98 7.93
N TRP A 82 -8.18 5.03 7.55
CA TRP A 82 -8.07 6.25 8.36
C TRP A 82 -9.41 6.98 8.47
N LEU A 83 -10.09 7.25 7.35
CA LEU A 83 -11.42 7.89 7.36
C LEU A 83 -12.42 7.07 8.17
N ARG A 84 -12.44 5.74 8.00
CA ARG A 84 -13.33 4.87 8.79
C ARG A 84 -13.00 4.90 10.29
N SER A 85 -11.73 5.02 10.67
CA SER A 85 -11.34 5.18 12.08
C SER A 85 -11.76 6.51 12.69
N ALA A 86 -11.94 7.55 11.86
CA ALA A 86 -12.47 8.85 12.24
C ALA A 86 -14.01 8.90 12.33
N GLY A 87 -14.69 7.82 11.96
CA GLY A 87 -16.15 7.67 12.02
C GLY A 87 -16.87 7.78 10.69
N ASP A 88 -16.16 7.98 9.58
CA ASP A 88 -16.75 8.00 8.24
C ASP A 88 -17.17 6.59 7.79
N ASP A 89 -18.27 6.47 7.04
CA ASP A 89 -18.70 5.19 6.45
C ASP A 89 -18.31 5.10 4.98
N ILE A 90 -17.02 5.23 4.70
CA ILE A 90 -16.49 5.16 3.33
C ILE A 90 -16.67 3.76 2.77
N THR A 91 -17.35 3.65 1.64
CA THR A 91 -17.59 2.41 0.89
C THR A 91 -16.81 2.33 -0.42
N SER A 92 -16.25 3.45 -0.90
CA SER A 92 -15.38 3.46 -2.10
C SER A 92 -14.31 4.55 -2.02
N VAL A 93 -13.13 4.24 -2.56
CA VAL A 93 -12.07 5.19 -2.86
C VAL A 93 -11.96 5.32 -4.38
N ILE A 94 -12.12 6.53 -4.91
CA ILE A 94 -11.98 6.85 -6.32
C ILE A 94 -10.58 7.40 -6.55
N VAL A 95 -9.77 6.62 -7.28
CA VAL A 95 -8.41 7.00 -7.71
C VAL A 95 -8.38 7.15 -9.24
N PRO A 96 -7.30 7.67 -9.86
CA PRO A 96 -7.27 7.84 -11.31
C PRO A 96 -7.45 6.54 -12.10
N ALA A 97 -7.05 5.38 -11.56
CA ALA A 97 -7.26 4.07 -12.20
C ALA A 97 -8.74 3.62 -12.20
N GLY A 98 -9.56 4.13 -11.28
CA GLY A 98 -10.97 3.74 -11.14
C GLY A 98 -11.47 3.72 -9.70
N VAL A 99 -12.59 3.00 -9.50
CA VAL A 99 -13.29 2.91 -8.21
C VAL A 99 -12.86 1.65 -7.46
N ALA A 100 -12.18 1.83 -6.33
CA ALA A 100 -11.82 0.78 -5.39
C ALA A 100 -12.86 0.73 -4.26
N ARG A 101 -13.75 -0.26 -4.29
CA ARG A 101 -14.72 -0.56 -3.23
C ARG A 101 -14.00 -0.99 -1.95
N VAL A 102 -14.47 -0.44 -0.85
CA VAL A 102 -13.98 -0.67 0.50
C VAL A 102 -14.82 -1.73 1.19
N ARG A 103 -14.16 -2.70 1.83
CA ARG A 103 -14.79 -3.71 2.66
C ARG A 103 -14.12 -3.75 4.04
N PRO A 104 -14.82 -3.35 5.11
CA PRO A 104 -14.34 -3.59 6.47
C PRO A 104 -14.47 -5.07 6.85
N ASP A 105 -13.54 -5.55 7.68
CA ASP A 105 -13.51 -6.93 8.18
C ASP A 105 -12.81 -6.98 9.53
N GLY A 106 -13.60 -6.89 10.60
CA GLY A 106 -13.06 -6.73 11.95
C GLY A 106 -12.20 -5.47 12.07
N ASP A 107 -10.92 -5.66 12.40
CA ASP A 107 -9.92 -4.59 12.53
C ASP A 107 -9.17 -4.28 11.22
N ARG A 108 -9.56 -4.91 10.10
CA ARG A 108 -8.94 -4.73 8.79
C ARG A 108 -9.86 -3.99 7.84
N VAL A 109 -9.24 -3.30 6.90
CA VAL A 109 -9.93 -2.71 5.75
C VAL A 109 -9.31 -3.27 4.48
N PHE A 110 -10.18 -3.70 3.56
CA PHE A 110 -9.82 -4.19 2.24
C PHE A 110 -10.32 -3.23 1.16
N VAL A 111 -9.58 -3.17 0.06
CA VAL A 111 -10.01 -2.48 -1.16
C VAL A 111 -9.83 -3.43 -2.35
N ASN A 112 -10.79 -3.45 -3.28
CA ASN A 112 -10.61 -4.21 -4.52
C ASN A 112 -9.80 -3.40 -5.55
N ALA A 113 -8.98 -4.10 -6.32
CA ALA A 113 -8.25 -3.54 -7.45
C ALA A 113 -8.28 -4.52 -8.63
N MET A 114 -8.29 -3.96 -9.84
CA MET A 114 -7.96 -4.76 -11.03
C MET A 114 -6.47 -5.09 -11.01
N VAL A 115 -6.11 -6.28 -11.47
CA VAL A 115 -4.70 -6.73 -11.45
C VAL A 115 -3.81 -5.82 -12.30
N ASP A 116 -4.33 -5.25 -13.38
CA ASP A 116 -3.62 -4.34 -14.28
C ASP A 116 -3.46 -2.91 -13.75
N TRP A 117 -4.13 -2.53 -12.65
CA TRP A 117 -3.91 -1.25 -11.97
C TRP A 117 -2.58 -1.22 -11.21
N ALA A 118 -2.12 -2.37 -10.71
CA ALA A 118 -0.82 -2.48 -10.07
C ALA A 118 0.30 -2.43 -11.12
N PRO A 119 1.46 -1.80 -10.87
CA PRO A 119 2.60 -1.92 -11.78
C PRO A 119 3.08 -3.38 -11.92
N ALA A 120 3.94 -3.63 -12.91
CA ALA A 120 4.63 -4.91 -13.06
C ALA A 120 5.74 -5.04 -12.01
N PHE A 121 5.96 -6.26 -11.52
CA PHE A 121 7.02 -6.62 -10.58
C PHE A 121 7.69 -7.92 -11.06
N GLU A 122 8.99 -8.03 -10.80
CA GLU A 122 9.72 -9.28 -10.92
C GLU A 122 9.38 -10.13 -9.68
N LEU A 123 8.58 -11.18 -9.86
CA LEU A 123 8.14 -12.05 -8.77
C LEU A 123 9.10 -13.25 -8.67
N GLU A 124 9.93 -13.26 -7.64
CA GLU A 124 10.96 -14.28 -7.44
C GLU A 124 10.60 -15.18 -6.25
N GLN A 125 10.30 -16.45 -6.53
CA GLN A 125 10.07 -17.43 -5.49
C GLN A 125 11.41 -18.05 -5.03
N LEU A 126 11.67 -18.02 -3.73
CA LEU A 126 12.78 -18.70 -3.07
C LEU A 126 12.31 -19.96 -2.33
N ASP A 127 13.27 -20.78 -1.91
CA ASP A 127 13.00 -22.09 -1.30
C ASP A 127 12.42 -21.98 0.11
N SER A 128 12.88 -21.01 0.90
CA SER A 128 12.45 -20.85 2.28
C SER A 128 12.34 -19.39 2.75
N PRO A 129 11.56 -19.12 3.81
CA PRO A 129 11.55 -17.81 4.45
C PRO A 129 12.93 -17.33 4.90
N ALA A 130 13.82 -18.25 5.31
CA ALA A 130 15.18 -17.91 5.70
C ALA A 130 16.02 -17.41 4.51
N ASP A 131 15.79 -17.95 3.30
CA ASP A 131 16.46 -17.47 2.09
C ASP A 131 15.99 -16.06 1.72
N VAL A 132 14.69 -15.77 1.89
CA VAL A 132 14.14 -14.40 1.74
C VAL A 132 14.80 -13.43 2.73
N ASP A 133 14.96 -13.82 3.99
CA ASP A 133 15.62 -13.02 5.01
C ASP A 133 17.12 -12.81 4.69
N ALA A 134 17.76 -13.78 4.05
CA ALA A 134 19.18 -13.73 3.69
C ALA A 134 19.49 -12.92 2.43
N VAL A 135 18.48 -12.51 1.65
CA VAL A 135 18.69 -11.70 0.43
C VAL A 135 19.41 -10.39 0.78
N ASP A 136 20.49 -10.11 0.08
CA ASP A 136 21.17 -8.82 0.11
C ASP A 136 20.39 -7.80 -0.75
N PRO A 137 19.82 -6.72 -0.17
CA PRO A 137 19.13 -5.68 -0.93
C PRO A 137 20.00 -5.04 -2.03
N ASP A 138 21.32 -5.00 -1.82
CA ASP A 138 22.26 -4.37 -2.75
C ASP A 138 22.64 -5.30 -3.93
N ALA A 139 22.14 -6.54 -3.95
CA ALA A 139 22.29 -7.44 -5.09
C ALA A 139 21.44 -7.03 -6.30
N TYR A 140 20.43 -6.18 -6.10
CA TYR A 140 19.56 -5.68 -7.17
C TYR A 140 20.03 -4.30 -7.64
N ALA A 141 20.12 -4.11 -8.95
CA ALA A 141 20.52 -2.82 -9.56
C ALA A 141 19.40 -2.12 -10.33
N PHE A 142 18.45 -2.88 -10.90
CA PHE A 142 17.36 -2.37 -11.73
C PHE A 142 16.08 -3.16 -11.48
N GLY A 143 14.92 -2.59 -11.82
CA GLY A 143 13.62 -3.25 -11.67
C GLY A 143 13.03 -3.15 -10.26
N ALA A 144 11.82 -3.68 -10.11
CA ALA A 144 11.11 -3.80 -8.84
C ALA A 144 10.94 -5.28 -8.52
N HIS A 145 11.75 -5.78 -7.59
CA HIS A 145 11.85 -7.20 -7.22
C HIS A 145 11.00 -7.49 -6.00
N TYR A 146 10.14 -8.49 -6.11
CA TYR A 146 9.34 -9.01 -5.02
C TYR A 146 9.76 -10.46 -4.76
N VAL A 147 10.69 -10.62 -3.82
CA VAL A 147 11.18 -11.93 -3.41
C VAL A 147 10.25 -12.51 -2.36
N TRP A 148 9.93 -13.79 -2.45
CA TRP A 148 9.02 -14.43 -1.51
C TRP A 148 9.25 -15.93 -1.39
N ALA A 149 8.81 -16.50 -0.28
CA ALA A 149 8.79 -17.94 -0.06
C ALA A 149 7.56 -18.33 0.76
N TRP A 150 7.06 -19.54 0.54
CA TRP A 150 6.01 -20.10 1.37
C TRP A 150 6.51 -20.33 2.79
N SER A 151 5.74 -19.89 3.78
CA SER A 151 5.92 -20.29 5.18
C SER A 151 4.90 -21.34 5.62
N SER A 152 3.70 -21.33 5.01
CA SER A 152 2.66 -22.36 5.17
C SER A 152 1.78 -22.35 3.91
N PRO A 153 2.12 -23.16 2.88
CA PRO A 153 1.36 -23.19 1.61
C PRO A 153 -0.12 -23.52 1.79
N ASP A 154 -0.43 -24.44 2.71
CA ASP A 154 -1.79 -24.87 3.05
C ASP A 154 -2.66 -23.77 3.65
N ARG A 155 -2.03 -22.71 4.17
CA ARG A 155 -2.70 -21.55 4.78
C ARG A 155 -2.53 -20.26 3.96
N GLY A 156 -1.94 -20.35 2.77
CA GLY A 156 -1.65 -19.17 1.96
C GLY A 156 -0.60 -18.24 2.59
N ARG A 157 0.21 -18.70 3.55
CA ARG A 157 1.15 -17.83 4.25
C ARG A 157 2.49 -17.76 3.56
N ILE A 158 2.97 -16.54 3.35
CA ILE A 158 4.28 -16.28 2.75
C ILE A 158 5.09 -15.28 3.58
N ARG A 159 6.40 -15.37 3.40
CA ARG A 159 7.38 -14.34 3.76
C ARG A 159 7.79 -13.63 2.48
N SER A 160 7.81 -12.30 2.46
CA SER A 160 8.27 -11.53 1.29
C SER A 160 9.11 -10.31 1.64
N ARG A 161 9.91 -9.83 0.69
CA ARG A 161 10.61 -8.53 0.75
C ARG A 161 10.52 -7.88 -0.62
N MET A 162 10.62 -6.55 -0.68
CA MET A 162 10.51 -5.79 -1.91
C MET A 162 11.68 -4.83 -2.06
N PHE A 163 12.31 -4.81 -3.23
CA PHE A 163 13.45 -3.95 -3.55
C PHE A 163 13.21 -3.23 -4.88
N ALA A 164 13.40 -1.91 -4.93
CA ALA A 164 13.28 -1.12 -6.15
C ALA A 164 14.35 -0.01 -6.20
N PRO A 165 15.63 -0.37 -6.30
CA PRO A 165 16.75 0.58 -6.17
C PRO A 165 16.77 1.65 -7.25
N ALA A 166 16.29 1.34 -8.46
CA ALA A 166 16.15 2.33 -9.54
C ALA A 166 15.13 3.44 -9.23
N LEU A 167 14.23 3.22 -8.25
CA LEU A 167 13.28 4.20 -7.73
C LEU A 167 13.77 4.84 -6.42
N GLY A 168 15.02 4.60 -6.02
CA GLY A 168 15.57 5.05 -4.74
C GLY A 168 15.11 4.25 -3.52
N ILE A 169 14.37 3.15 -3.74
CA ILE A 169 13.83 2.30 -2.68
C ILE A 169 14.79 1.13 -2.47
N ARG A 170 15.64 1.23 -1.44
CA ARG A 170 16.53 0.13 -1.05
C ARG A 170 15.72 -1.09 -0.63
N GLU A 171 14.71 -0.90 0.21
CA GLU A 171 13.74 -1.93 0.61
C GLU A 171 12.43 -1.25 1.03
N ASP A 172 11.30 -1.79 0.59
CA ASP A 172 9.96 -1.31 0.97
C ASP A 172 9.33 -2.22 2.03
N GLU A 173 8.87 -1.62 3.12
CA GLU A 173 8.34 -2.33 4.29
C GLU A 173 7.04 -3.07 3.97
N ALA A 174 6.17 -2.50 3.13
CA ALA A 174 4.91 -3.12 2.74
C ALA A 174 4.41 -2.65 1.37
N THR A 175 4.32 -3.57 0.41
CA THR A 175 4.03 -3.27 -1.01
C THR A 175 2.74 -3.95 -1.47
N GLY A 176 1.60 -3.30 -1.22
CA GLY A 176 0.28 -3.87 -1.57
C GLY A 176 0.10 -4.15 -3.07
N ALA A 177 0.73 -3.38 -3.95
CA ALA A 177 0.66 -3.59 -5.40
C ALA A 177 1.36 -4.89 -5.85
N ALA A 178 2.51 -5.22 -5.26
CA ALA A 178 3.20 -6.47 -5.53
C ALA A 178 2.41 -7.66 -4.98
N ALA A 179 1.81 -7.51 -3.79
CA ALA A 179 0.90 -8.49 -3.21
C ALA A 179 -0.29 -8.80 -4.14
N ILE A 180 -0.90 -7.77 -4.76
CA ILE A 180 -1.95 -7.96 -5.78
C ILE A 180 -1.46 -8.82 -6.95
N ARG A 181 -0.31 -8.46 -7.53
CA ARG A 181 0.28 -9.20 -8.66
C ARG A 181 0.57 -10.66 -8.31
N LEU A 182 1.16 -10.90 -7.14
CA LEU A 182 1.50 -12.25 -6.68
C LEU A 182 0.24 -13.10 -6.42
N THR A 183 -0.78 -12.53 -5.79
CA THR A 183 -2.07 -13.21 -5.52
C THR A 183 -2.73 -13.64 -6.82
N ALA A 184 -2.72 -12.77 -7.84
CA ALA A 184 -3.25 -13.07 -9.15
C ALA A 184 -2.45 -14.18 -9.85
N ALA A 185 -1.11 -14.12 -9.79
CA ALA A 185 -0.21 -15.09 -10.40
C ALA A 185 -0.35 -16.49 -9.78
N LEU A 186 -0.42 -16.57 -8.45
CA LEU A 186 -0.53 -17.84 -7.72
C LEU A 186 -1.93 -18.44 -7.78
N GLY A 187 -2.96 -17.63 -8.02
CA GLY A 187 -4.32 -18.12 -7.96
C GLY A 187 -4.69 -18.61 -6.56
N ALA A 188 -4.21 -17.94 -5.50
CA ALA A 188 -4.52 -18.26 -4.10
C ALA A 188 -4.68 -16.98 -3.27
N ASP A 189 -5.48 -17.05 -2.20
CA ASP A 189 -5.55 -16.00 -1.18
C ASP A 189 -4.26 -16.05 -0.33
N LEU A 190 -3.72 -14.88 0.04
CA LEU A 190 -2.44 -14.81 0.74
C LEU A 190 -2.53 -14.05 2.08
N ASP A 191 -1.76 -14.54 3.05
CA ASP A 191 -1.43 -13.91 4.33
C ASP A 191 0.09 -13.65 4.32
N ILE A 192 0.46 -12.40 4.06
CA ILE A 192 1.81 -12.01 3.68
C ILE A 192 2.47 -11.29 4.85
N ARG A 193 3.59 -11.84 5.33
CA ARG A 193 4.53 -11.11 6.19
C ARG A 193 5.62 -10.47 5.32
N GLN A 194 5.60 -9.15 5.19
CA GLN A 194 6.57 -8.39 4.41
C GLN A 194 7.55 -7.60 5.29
N GLY A 195 8.75 -7.32 4.76
CA GLY A 195 9.68 -6.36 5.35
C GLY A 195 10.15 -6.80 6.74
N THR A 196 10.12 -5.88 7.70
CA THR A 196 10.46 -6.15 9.10
C THR A 196 9.35 -6.85 9.87
N GLY A 197 8.09 -6.71 9.44
CA GLY A 197 6.98 -7.43 10.07
C GLY A 197 5.57 -7.05 9.62
N SER A 198 5.42 -6.20 8.61
CA SER A 198 4.12 -5.80 8.09
C SER A 198 3.26 -6.97 7.61
N GLN A 199 1.95 -6.84 7.77
CA GLN A 199 0.96 -7.86 7.41
C GLN A 199 0.02 -7.35 6.32
N ILE A 200 0.08 -8.01 5.17
CA ILE A 200 -0.78 -7.73 4.01
C ILE A 200 -1.65 -8.96 3.76
N PHE A 201 -2.95 -8.75 3.59
CA PHE A 201 -3.91 -9.81 3.29
C PHE A 201 -4.48 -9.60 1.91
N THR A 202 -4.58 -10.67 1.12
CA THR A 202 -5.15 -10.60 -0.21
C THR A 202 -6.15 -11.71 -0.48
N HIS A 203 -7.20 -11.38 -1.21
CA HIS A 203 -8.24 -12.33 -1.62
C HIS A 203 -8.52 -12.21 -3.11
N ARG A 204 -8.61 -13.36 -3.79
CA ARG A 204 -9.05 -13.37 -5.18
C ARG A 204 -10.54 -13.06 -5.27
N ARG A 205 -10.89 -12.27 -6.27
CA ARG A 205 -12.27 -11.93 -6.63
C ARG A 205 -12.49 -12.05 -8.13
N TYR A 206 -13.75 -12.12 -8.53
CA TYR A 206 -14.18 -12.10 -9.93
C TYR A 206 -13.34 -13.01 -10.85
N LEU A 207 -13.24 -14.29 -10.49
CA LEU A 207 -12.49 -15.30 -11.26
C LEU A 207 -11.00 -14.94 -11.48
N GLY A 208 -10.40 -14.16 -10.59
CA GLY A 208 -8.98 -13.76 -10.65
C GLY A 208 -8.71 -12.46 -11.41
N GLN A 209 -9.74 -11.80 -11.96
CA GLN A 209 -9.58 -10.50 -12.62
C GLN A 209 -9.35 -9.36 -11.62
N GLN A 210 -9.76 -9.56 -10.36
CA GLN A 210 -9.58 -8.61 -9.28
C GLN A 210 -8.98 -9.28 -8.06
N VAL A 211 -8.26 -8.48 -7.29
CA VAL A 211 -7.74 -8.86 -5.97
C VAL A 211 -8.22 -7.82 -4.97
N GLU A 212 -8.74 -8.29 -3.84
CA GLU A 212 -8.82 -7.45 -2.65
C GLU A 212 -7.47 -7.44 -1.97
N VAL A 213 -6.97 -6.26 -1.62
CA VAL A 213 -5.80 -6.08 -0.75
C VAL A 213 -6.24 -5.35 0.50
N GLY A 214 -5.76 -5.77 1.67
CA GLY A 214 -6.16 -5.15 2.92
C GLY A 214 -5.22 -5.42 4.08
N GLY A 215 -5.48 -4.73 5.17
CA GLY A 215 -4.76 -4.85 6.42
C GLY A 215 -5.16 -3.79 7.43
N ARG A 216 -4.27 -3.54 8.37
CA ARG A 216 -4.48 -2.63 9.51
C ARG A 216 -3.76 -1.31 9.31
N ILE A 217 -4.14 -0.31 10.08
CA ILE A 217 -3.34 0.90 10.29
C ILE A 217 -2.91 1.01 11.75
N ALA A 218 -1.72 1.56 11.97
CA ALA A 218 -1.29 1.99 13.29
C ALA A 218 -1.92 3.34 13.65
N ARG A 219 -1.68 3.81 14.88
CA ARG A 219 -2.13 5.13 15.33
C ARG A 219 -1.57 6.23 14.43
N GLU A 220 -2.41 7.21 14.13
CA GLU A 220 -2.01 8.39 13.36
C GLU A 220 -1.06 9.31 14.14
N ARG A 221 -0.29 10.09 13.39
CA ARG A 221 0.49 11.23 13.88
C ARG A 221 0.40 12.38 12.88
N THR A 222 0.70 13.60 13.30
CA THR A 222 0.75 14.77 12.41
C THR A 222 2.19 15.21 12.20
N VAL A 223 2.55 15.54 10.96
CA VAL A 223 3.84 16.16 10.60
C VAL A 223 3.60 17.45 9.82
N ALA A 224 4.47 18.44 10.04
CA ALA A 224 4.49 19.67 9.24
C ALA A 224 5.20 19.40 7.91
N VAL A 225 4.69 19.98 6.84
CA VAL A 225 5.39 20.06 5.55
C VAL A 225 6.19 21.36 5.55
N HIS A 226 7.50 21.25 5.30
CA HIS A 226 8.44 22.36 5.33
C HIS A 226 8.81 22.83 3.94
#